data_AF-A0A9D6YN00-F1
#
_entry.id   AF-A0A9D6YN00-F1
#
_cell.length_a   1.000
_cell.length_b   1.000
_cell.length_c   1.000
_cell.angle_alpha   90.00
_cell.angle_beta   90.00
_cell.angle_gamma   90.00
#
_symmetry.space_group_name_H-M   'P 1'
#
loop_
_entity.id
_entity.type
_entity.pdbx_description
1 polymer ?
#
loop_
_entity_poly.entity_id
_entity_poly.type
_entity_poly.pdbx_seq_one_letter_code
_entity_poly.pdbx_strand_id
1 'polypeptide(L)' 'MKAPMKEKVIVSSLTLITSLTGYFYAKSAEKDVVPYMMVSGFLGAILGEAIAHTFFSDDNDKNNKPKKPK' A
#
# COMPACT_ATOMS: atom_id res chain seq x y z
N MET A 1 -3.08 17.09 6.99
CA MET A 1 -3.16 15.74 7.58
C MET A 1 -1.79 15.08 7.46
N LYS A 2 -1.20 14.60 8.57
CA LYS A 2 0.11 13.92 8.58
C LYS A 2 -0.16 12.42 8.69
N ALA A 3 -0.27 11.74 7.55
CA ALA A 3 -0.37 10.28 7.55
C ALA A 3 0.87 9.70 8.27
N PRO A 4 0.71 8.73 9.18
CA PRO A 4 1.83 8.12 9.90
C PRO A 4 2.86 7.61 8.89
N MET A 5 4.15 7.86 9.14
CA MET A 5 5.24 7.50 8.21
C MET A 5 5.18 6.02 7.78
N LYS A 6 4.68 5.15 8.66
CA LYS A 6 4.53 3.72 8.39
C LYS A 6 3.48 3.41 7.30
N GLU A 7 2.38 4.15 7.26
CA GLU A 7 1.33 3.99 6.24
C GLU A 7 1.87 4.31 4.85
N LYS A 8 2.55 5.45 4.73
CA LYS A 8 3.19 5.85 3.46
C LYS A 8 4.23 4.83 2.99
N VAL A 9 4.99 4.24 3.92
CA VAL A 9 5.95 3.19 3.60
C VAL A 9 5.25 1.96 3.02
N ILE A 10 4.18 1.47 3.66
CA ILE A 10 3.43 0.30 3.15
C ILE A 10 2.88 0.57 1.74
N VAL A 11 2.22 1.72 1.54
CA VAL A 11 1.68 2.10 0.22
C VAL A 11 2.78 2.16 -0.84
N SER A 12 3.90 2.83 -0.54
CA SER A 12 5.02 2.96 -1.48
C SER A 12 5.70 1.63 -1.80
N SER A 13 5.89 0.77 -0.80
CA SER A 13 6.49 -0.56 -0.99
C SER A 13 5.61 -1.46 -1.84
N LEU A 14 4.30 -1.49 -1.58
CA LEU A 14 3.36 -2.29 -2.38
C LEU A 14 3.29 -1.79 -3.81
N THR A 15 3.18 -0.48 -4.01
CA THR A 15 3.22 0.14 -5.34
C THR A 15 4.49 -0.21 -6.11
N LEU A 16 5.65 -0.17 -5.44
CA LEU A 16 6.93 -0.50 -6.06
C LEU A 16 6.99 -1.99 -6.45
N ILE A 17 6.60 -2.88 -5.55
CA ILE A 17 6.62 -4.34 -5.79
C ILE A 17 5.70 -4.68 -6.97
N THR A 18 4.47 -4.20 -6.98
CA THR A 18 3.53 -4.50 -8.08
C THR A 18 3.95 -3.86 -9.40
N SER A 19 4.56 -2.67 -9.38
CA SER A 19 5.13 -2.05 -10.58
C SER A 19 6.25 -2.90 -11.16
N LEU A 20 7.18 -3.38 -10.33
CA LEU A 20 8.25 -4.28 -10.78
C LEU A 20 7.71 -5.62 -11.27
N THR A 21 6.73 -6.21 -10.58
CA THR A 21 6.10 -7.46 -11.02
C THR A 21 5.42 -7.27 -12.38
N GLY A 22 4.71 -6.16 -12.58
CA GLY A 22 4.11 -5.82 -13.87
C GLY A 22 5.14 -5.62 -14.98
N TYR A 23 6.26 -4.96 -14.68
CA TYR A 23 7.40 -4.82 -15.59
C TYR A 23 7.96 -6.19 -16.01
N PHE A 24 8.27 -7.06 -15.04
CA PHE A 24 8.81 -8.39 -15.32
C PHE A 24 7.83 -9.26 -16.09
N TYR A 25 6.54 -9.23 -15.72
CA TYR A 25 5.50 -9.95 -16.42
C TYR A 25 5.39 -9.51 -17.89
N ALA A 26 5.32 -8.19 -18.13
CA ALA A 26 5.22 -7.66 -19.48
C ALA A 26 6.48 -7.98 -20.31
N LYS A 27 7.66 -7.86 -19.71
CA LYS A 27 8.94 -8.20 -20.35
C LYS A 27 9.05 -9.68 -20.70
N SER A 28 8.65 -10.58 -19.81
CA SER A 28 8.66 -12.03 -20.06
C SER A 28 7.61 -12.48 -21.06
N ALA A 29 6.49 -11.75 -21.17
CA ALA A 29 5.42 -12.04 -22.13
C ALA A 29 5.61 -11.33 -23.48
N GLU A 30 6.73 -10.62 -23.69
CA GLU A 30 7.00 -9.79 -24.87
C GLU A 30 5.86 -8.78 -25.19
N LYS A 31 5.20 -8.27 -24.14
CA LYS A 31 4.14 -7.26 -24.24
C LYS A 31 4.67 -5.85 -23.99
N ASP A 32 3.86 -4.87 -24.36
CA ASP A 32 4.17 -3.46 -24.08
C ASP A 32 4.30 -3.21 -22.57
N VAL A 33 5.53 -2.90 -22.15
CA VAL A 33 5.90 -2.76 -20.74
C VAL A 33 5.20 -1.57 -20.08
N VAL A 34 5.03 -0.47 -20.83
CA VAL A 34 4.49 0.80 -20.31
C VAL A 34 3.09 0.65 -19.73
N PRO A 35 2.06 0.21 -20.47
CA PRO A 35 0.70 0.11 -19.95
C PRO A 35 0.58 -0.89 -18.80
N TYR A 36 1.30 -2.01 -18.85
CA TYR A 36 1.28 -3.01 -17.78
C TYR A 36 1.88 -2.48 -16.48
N MET A 37 3.01 -1.77 -16.55
CA MET A 37 3.64 -1.16 -15.38
C MET A 37 2.77 -0.06 -14.77
N MET A 38 2.08 0.73 -15.61
CA MET A 38 1.16 1.76 -15.14
C MET A 38 -0.04 1.16 -14.39
N VAL A 39 -0.67 0.13 -14.98
CA VAL A 39 -1.83 -0.54 -14.38
C VAL A 39 -1.43 -1.27 -13.09
N SER A 40 -0.29 -1.97 -13.08
CA SER A 40 0.15 -2.71 -11.89
C SER A 40 0.59 -1.78 -10.75
N GLY A 41 1.22 -0.65 -11.06
CA GLY A 41 1.55 0.38 -10.08
C GLY A 41 0.30 1.00 -9.47
N PHE A 42 -0.69 1.36 -10.29
CA PHE A 42 -1.97 1.89 -9.82
C PHE A 42 -2.71 0.89 -8.91
N LEU A 43 -2.77 -0.39 -9.31
CA LEU A 43 -3.34 -1.47 -8.50
C LEU A 43 -2.61 -1.63 -7.16
N GLY A 44 -1.28 -1.54 -7.15
CA GLY A 44 -0.49 -1.61 -5.91
C GLY A 44 -0.73 -0.45 -4.96
N ALA A 45 -0.96 0.75 -5.50
CA ALA A 45 -1.30 1.92 -4.70
C ALA A 45 -2.66 1.76 -4.03
N ILE A 46 -3.70 1.34 -4.78
CA ILE A 46 -5.04 1.10 -4.23
C ILE A 46 -5.00 0.02 -3.14
N LEU A 47 -4.35 -1.11 -3.42
CA LEU A 47 -4.22 -2.19 -2.45
C LEU A 47 -3.42 -1.74 -1.22
N GLY A 48 -2.36 -0.97 -1.45
CA GLY A 48 -1.54 -0.41 -0.39
C GLY A 48 -2.32 0.51 0.53
N GLU A 49 -3.14 1.40 -0.02
CA GLU A 49 -4.01 2.27 0.78
C GLU A 49 -5.05 1.47 1.56
N ALA A 50 -5.72 0.50 0.94
CA ALA A 50 -6.71 -0.34 1.61
C ALA A 50 -6.11 -1.15 2.78
N ILE A 51 -4.93 -1.75 2.56
CA ILE A 51 -4.21 -2.52 3.58
C ILE A 51 -3.73 -1.57 4.69
N ALA A 52 -3.10 -0.45 4.33
CA ALA A 52 -2.55 0.47 5.31
C ALA A 52 -3.66 1.10 6.18
N HIS A 53 -4.83 1.41 5.59
CA HIS A 53 -6.01 1.82 6.34
C HIS A 53 -6.46 0.73 7.32
N THR A 54 -6.53 -0.53 6.91
CA THR A 54 -7.01 -1.63 7.78
C THR A 54 -6.03 -1.91 8.94
N PHE A 55 -4.73 -1.92 8.66
CA PHE A 55 -3.70 -2.23 9.67
C PHE A 55 -3.38 -1.06 10.62
N PHE A 56 -3.36 0.19 10.14
CA PHE A 56 -3.03 1.35 11.00
C PHE A 56 -4.24 2.02 11.64
N SER A 57 -5.47 1.71 11.20
CA SER A 57 -6.67 2.14 11.94
C SER A 57 -6.79 1.44 13.31
N ASP A 58 -6.24 0.22 13.43
CA ASP A 58 -6.29 -0.57 14.67
C ASP A 58 -5.30 -0.07 15.76
N ASP A 59 -4.23 0.62 15.35
CA ASP A 59 -3.22 1.18 16.28
C ASP A 59 -3.72 2.45 16.99
N ASN A 60 -4.72 3.15 16.45
CA ASN A 60 -5.29 4.35 17.05
C ASN A 60 -6.37 4.06 18.12
N ASP A 61 -6.94 2.85 18.16
CA ASP A 61 -7.98 2.50 19.15
C ASP A 61 -7.40 2.11 20.53
N LYS A 62 -6.12 1.71 20.59
CA LYS A 62 -5.49 1.31 21.86
C LYS A 62 -5.03 2.48 22.73
N ASN A 63 -4.92 3.69 22.18
CA ASN A 63 -4.46 4.87 22.93
C ASN A 63 -5.60 5.76 23.47
N ASN A 64 -6.87 5.39 23.23
CA ASN A 64 -8.02 6.15 23.73
C ASN A 64 -9.01 5.29 24.53
N LYS A 65 -8.50 4.31 25.29
CA LYS A 65 -9.29 3.78 26.41
C LYS A 65 -9.24 4.81 27.53
N PRO A 66 -10.36 5.42 27.95
CA PRO A 66 -10.37 6.14 29.20
C PRO A 66 -9.94 5.16 30.29
N LYS A 67 -8.88 5.49 31.03
CA LYS A 67 -8.51 4.75 32.24
C LYS A 67 -9.77 4.66 33.10
N LYS A 68 -10.36 3.47 33.21
CA LYS A 68 -11.44 3.21 34.16
C LYS A 68 -10.90 3.58 35.54
N PRO A 69 -11.54 4.50 36.29
CA PRO A 69 -11.24 4.62 37.70
C PRO A 69 -11.89 3.42 38.40
N LYS A 70 -11.08 2.60 39.07
CA LYS A 70 -11.42 1.86 40.28
C LYS A 70 -10.16 1.20 40.82
#